data_AF-A0A1H4DNI4-F1
#
_entry.id   AF-A0A1H4DNI4-F1
#
_cell.length_a   1.000
_cell.length_b   1.000
_cell.length_c   1.000
_cell.angle_alpha   90.00
_cell.angle_beta   90.00
_cell.angle_gamma   90.00
#
_symmetry.space_group_name_H-M   'P 1'
#
loop_
_entity.id
_entity.type
_entity.pdbx_description
1 polymer ?
#
loop_
_entity_poly.entity_id
_entity_poly.type
_entity_poly.pdbx_seq_one_letter_code
_entity_poly.pdbx_strand_id
1 'polypeptide(L)'
;MKRLLTALALFALPILASAQIENPVKWSFTAKKVNATTYEVHATATIDKGWHLYAQEAGEGPVPTSFKFTKNPLVVTQGKVEEVGKLHKNFDKNFNSELKYYESTVDFVQKVTVKGKAATKVKGSVEFMVCDDHQCLPPKEVEFAVSVGGK
;
A
#
# COMPACT_ATOMS: atom_id res chain seq x y z
N MET A 1 47.69 -14.39 -49.05
CA MET A 1 47.70 -14.44 -47.57
C MET A 1 47.14 -13.11 -47.09
N LYS A 2 45.83 -13.01 -46.90
CA LYS A 2 45.11 -13.09 -45.62
C LYS A 2 45.60 -12.04 -44.59
N ARG A 3 44.62 -11.26 -44.12
CA ARG A 3 44.58 -10.43 -42.89
C ARG A 3 44.88 -8.94 -43.08
N LEU A 4 43.83 -8.17 -43.36
CA LEU A 4 43.72 -6.77 -42.94
C LEU A 4 42.25 -6.32 -43.01
N LEU A 5 41.38 -6.97 -42.24
CA LEU A 5 40.00 -6.51 -42.01
C LEU A 5 39.56 -6.93 -40.60
N THR A 6 40.17 -6.32 -39.60
CA THR A 6 39.63 -6.31 -38.22
C THR A 6 39.96 -4.97 -37.61
N ALA A 7 39.36 -3.92 -38.16
CA ALA A 7 39.28 -2.63 -37.52
C ALA A 7 37.80 -2.32 -37.27
N LEU A 8 37.50 -2.08 -36.00
CA LEU A 8 36.41 -1.22 -35.55
C LEU A 8 34.98 -1.76 -35.67
N ALA A 9 34.64 -2.72 -34.81
CA ALA A 9 33.27 -2.89 -34.34
C ALA A 9 33.26 -3.36 -32.89
N LEU A 10 34.00 -2.66 -32.01
CA LEU A 10 33.74 -2.77 -30.56
C LEU A 10 32.57 -1.83 -30.27
N PHE A 11 31.38 -2.28 -30.63
CA PHE A 11 30.11 -1.67 -30.29
C PHE A 11 30.03 -1.71 -28.75
N ALA A 12 30.34 -0.59 -28.10
CA ALA A 12 29.98 -0.38 -26.72
C ALA A 12 28.44 -0.37 -26.67
N LEU A 13 27.84 -1.53 -26.36
CA LEU A 13 26.46 -1.54 -25.87
C LEU A 13 26.52 -1.02 -24.42
N PRO A 14 26.00 0.17 -24.11
CA PRO A 14 25.65 0.46 -22.73
C PRO A 14 24.57 -0.56 -22.36
N ILE A 15 24.91 -1.44 -21.42
CA ILE A 15 23.93 -2.32 -20.78
C ILE A 15 22.95 -1.38 -20.09
N LEU A 16 21.77 -1.20 -20.68
CA LEU A 16 20.63 -0.55 -20.06
C LEU A 16 20.19 -1.45 -18.89
N ALA A 17 20.86 -1.33 -17.75
CA ALA A 17 20.42 -1.95 -16.51
C ALA A 17 19.16 -1.21 -16.05
N SER A 18 17.99 -1.74 -16.40
CA SER A 18 16.72 -1.30 -15.81
C SER A 18 16.67 -1.81 -14.37
N ALA A 19 17.02 -0.97 -13.40
CA ALA A 19 16.61 -1.17 -12.01
C ALA A 19 15.09 -0.98 -11.97
N GLN A 20 14.34 -2.08 -12.07
CA GLN A 20 12.90 -2.03 -11.87
C GLN A 20 12.64 -1.76 -10.38
N ILE A 21 11.92 -0.68 -10.08
CA ILE A 21 11.43 -0.41 -8.74
C ILE A 21 10.41 -1.51 -8.43
N GLU A 22 10.74 -2.36 -7.47
CA GLU A 22 9.82 -3.40 -6.99
C GLU A 22 8.58 -2.74 -6.39
N ASN A 23 7.40 -3.21 -6.81
CA ASN A 23 6.11 -2.73 -6.33
C ASN A 23 5.25 -3.95 -5.94
N PRO A 24 5.62 -4.64 -4.85
CA PRO A 24 5.01 -5.92 -4.49
C PRO A 24 3.62 -5.78 -3.86
N VAL A 25 3.12 -4.55 -3.69
CA VAL A 25 1.79 -4.28 -3.16
C VAL A 25 0.97 -3.49 -4.16
N LYS A 26 -0.19 -4.05 -4.51
CA LYS A 26 -1.21 -3.42 -5.34
C LYS A 26 -2.38 -3.01 -4.46
N TRP A 27 -2.75 -1.74 -4.54
CA TRP A 27 -3.86 -1.19 -3.77
C TRP A 27 -5.12 -1.02 -4.62
N SER A 28 -6.26 -1.40 -4.06
CA SER A 28 -7.60 -1.12 -4.60
C SER A 28 -8.38 -0.30 -3.57
N PHE A 29 -9.05 0.76 -4.02
CA PHE A 29 -9.83 1.63 -3.15
C PHE A 29 -11.28 1.65 -3.61
N THR A 30 -12.19 1.21 -2.74
CA THR A 30 -13.62 1.16 -3.05
C THR A 30 -14.45 1.74 -1.90
N ALA A 31 -15.71 2.04 -2.19
CA ALA A 31 -16.67 2.44 -1.18
C ALA A 31 -17.91 1.56 -1.26
N LYS A 32 -18.37 1.07 -0.11
CA LYS A 32 -19.57 0.25 0.03
C LYS A 32 -20.60 1.01 0.86
N LYS A 33 -21.81 1.17 0.33
CA LYS A 33 -22.93 1.80 1.07
C LYS A 33 -23.45 0.82 2.11
N VAL A 34 -23.41 1.21 3.39
CA VAL A 34 -23.95 0.41 4.50
C VAL A 34 -25.41 0.76 4.76
N ASN A 35 -25.73 2.06 4.73
CA ASN A 35 -27.08 2.57 4.86
C ASN A 35 -27.22 3.93 4.16
N ALA A 36 -28.27 4.70 4.48
CA ALA A 36 -28.54 6.00 3.85
C ALA A 36 -27.38 7.02 3.96
N THR A 37 -26.64 7.01 5.08
CA THR A 37 -25.60 8.00 5.37
C THR A 37 -24.24 7.38 5.67
N THR A 38 -24.17 6.08 5.99
CA THR A 38 -22.93 5.38 6.34
C THR A 38 -22.36 4.60 5.16
N TYR A 39 -21.05 4.72 4.96
CA TYR A 39 -20.28 3.98 3.98
C TYR A 39 -19.05 3.35 4.63
N GLU A 40 -18.61 2.22 4.10
CA GLU A 40 -17.30 1.63 4.36
C GLU A 40 -16.38 1.99 3.20
N VAL A 41 -15.24 2.60 3.51
CA VAL A 41 -14.14 2.81 2.55
C VAL A 41 -13.16 1.66 2.74
N HIS A 42 -12.98 0.88 1.69
CA HIS A 42 -12.10 -0.27 1.67
C HIS A 42 -10.82 0.10 0.92
N ALA A 43 -9.68 -0.05 1.58
CA ALA A 43 -8.35 0.01 1.00
C ALA A 43 -7.76 -1.40 1.05
N THR A 44 -7.88 -2.14 -0.05
CA THR A 44 -7.44 -3.53 -0.13
C THR A 44 -6.04 -3.59 -0.72
N ALA A 45 -5.11 -4.17 0.04
CA ALA A 45 -3.76 -4.47 -0.43
C ALA A 45 -3.67 -5.92 -0.88
N THR A 46 -3.27 -6.15 -2.13
CA THR A 46 -2.82 -7.45 -2.63
C THR A 46 -1.29 -7.47 -2.62
N ILE A 47 -0.72 -8.47 -1.96
CA ILE A 47 0.71 -8.55 -1.64
C ILE A 47 1.30 -9.75 -2.37
N ASP A 48 2.35 -9.51 -3.16
CA ASP A 48 3.06 -10.55 -3.88
C ASP A 48 3.70 -11.56 -2.90
N LYS A 49 3.82 -12.82 -3.34
CA LYS A 49 4.31 -13.91 -2.48
C LYS A 49 5.73 -13.62 -1.97
N GLY A 50 5.95 -13.86 -0.68
CA GLY A 50 7.24 -13.64 -0.01
C GLY A 50 7.42 -12.23 0.57
N TRP A 51 6.46 -11.33 0.32
CA TRP A 51 6.47 -10.00 0.89
C TRP A 51 5.53 -9.88 2.09
N HIS A 52 5.92 -9.03 3.03
CA HIS A 52 5.21 -8.78 4.27
C HIS A 52 4.83 -7.30 4.36
N LEU A 53 3.53 -7.02 4.45
CA LEU A 53 3.00 -5.68 4.69
C LEU A 53 2.74 -5.47 6.17
N TYR A 54 3.40 -4.49 6.78
CA TYR A 54 3.28 -4.27 8.21
C TYR A 54 1.92 -3.70 8.62
N ALA A 55 1.39 -4.19 9.75
CA ALA A 55 0.12 -3.73 10.32
C ALA A 55 0.19 -2.27 10.81
N GLN A 56 -0.94 -1.66 11.17
CA GLN A 56 -0.96 -0.34 11.82
C GLN A 56 -0.31 -0.35 13.21
N GLU A 57 -0.30 -1.52 13.86
CA GLU A 57 0.42 -1.77 15.12
C GLU A 57 1.55 -2.78 14.89
N ALA A 58 2.49 -2.43 14.00
CA ALA A 58 3.54 -3.31 13.50
C ALA A 58 4.56 -3.78 14.54
N GLY A 59 4.69 -3.11 15.69
CA GLY A 59 5.83 -3.28 16.60
C GLY A 59 6.92 -2.23 16.37
N GLU A 60 8.08 -2.41 16.98
CA GLU A 60 9.23 -1.50 16.79
C GLU A 60 10.06 -1.94 15.59
N GLY A 61 10.58 -0.98 14.82
CA GLY A 61 11.43 -1.24 13.66
C GLY A 61 10.84 -0.69 12.35
N PRO A 62 9.99 -1.47 11.65
CA PRO A 62 9.42 -1.07 10.38
C PRO A 62 8.40 0.07 10.52
N VAL A 63 8.26 0.90 9.48
CA VAL A 63 7.20 1.91 9.42
C VAL A 63 5.84 1.23 9.32
N PRO A 64 4.93 1.39 10.30
CA PRO A 64 3.61 0.79 10.27
C PRO A 64 2.76 1.34 9.12
N THR A 65 1.82 0.53 8.61
CA THR A 65 0.81 1.06 7.68
C THR A 65 -0.01 2.14 8.39
N SER A 66 -0.25 3.27 7.75
CA SER A 66 -1.05 4.36 8.34
C SER A 66 -1.88 5.08 7.29
N PHE A 67 -3.00 5.66 7.74
CA PHE A 67 -3.95 6.36 6.87
C PHE A 67 -4.10 7.82 7.28
N LYS A 68 -4.03 8.72 6.30
CA LYS A 68 -4.31 10.15 6.47
C LYS A 68 -5.50 10.53 5.60
N PHE A 69 -6.62 10.89 6.23
CA PHE A 69 -7.82 11.32 5.50
C PHE A 69 -7.83 12.84 5.31
N THR A 70 -8.08 13.30 4.09
CA THR A 70 -8.26 14.71 3.80
C THR A 70 -9.57 15.21 4.39
N LYS A 71 -9.53 16.35 5.10
CA LYS A 71 -10.73 16.97 5.67
C LYS A 71 -11.76 17.28 4.58
N ASN A 72 -13.01 16.88 4.82
CA ASN A 72 -14.15 17.17 3.96
C ASN A 72 -15.35 17.54 4.85
N PRO A 73 -15.97 18.72 4.70
CA PRO A 73 -17.08 19.15 5.56
C PRO A 73 -18.31 18.24 5.47
N LEU A 74 -18.46 17.47 4.39
CA LEU A 74 -19.56 16.54 4.15
C LEU A 74 -19.26 15.12 4.62
N VAL A 75 -18.04 14.80 5.08
CA VAL A 75 -17.65 13.45 5.49
C VAL A 75 -17.05 13.47 6.89
N VAL A 76 -17.49 12.54 7.73
CA VAL A 76 -16.95 12.33 9.08
C VAL A 76 -16.45 10.90 9.17
N THR A 77 -15.17 10.70 9.44
CA THR A 77 -14.60 9.38 9.74
C THR A 77 -15.07 8.90 11.11
N GLN A 78 -15.29 7.60 11.25
CA GLN A 78 -15.79 6.97 12.47
C GLN A 78 -14.76 5.97 12.99
N GLY A 79 -14.24 6.21 14.20
CA GLY A 79 -13.28 5.32 14.84
C GLY A 79 -11.94 5.26 14.10
N LYS A 80 -11.19 4.18 14.37
CA LYS A 80 -9.94 3.84 13.69
C LYS A 80 -10.22 3.03 12.42
N VAL A 81 -9.22 2.93 11.54
CA VAL A 81 -9.27 2.00 10.40
C VAL A 81 -9.14 0.58 10.93
N GLU A 82 -10.12 -0.26 10.61
CA GLU A 82 -10.13 -1.69 10.98
C GLU A 82 -9.29 -2.49 9.96
N GLU A 83 -8.61 -3.55 10.42
CA GLU A 83 -7.83 -4.44 9.55
C GLU A 83 -8.51 -5.79 9.44
N VAL A 84 -8.83 -6.19 8.21
CA VAL A 84 -9.49 -7.46 7.89
C VAL A 84 -8.54 -8.30 7.06
N GLY A 85 -7.85 -9.21 7.74
CA GLY A 85 -6.89 -10.11 7.14
C GLY A 85 -6.37 -11.13 8.14
N LYS A 86 -5.59 -12.10 7.66
CA LYS A 86 -4.89 -13.03 8.53
C LYS A 86 -3.66 -12.32 9.10
N LEU A 87 -3.73 -11.87 10.34
CA LEU A 87 -2.60 -11.22 10.99
C LEU A 87 -1.54 -12.24 11.39
N HIS A 88 -0.31 -12.02 10.94
CA HIS A 88 0.87 -12.78 11.34
C HIS A 88 1.62 -12.04 12.45
N LYS A 89 2.22 -12.80 13.35
CA LYS A 89 3.07 -12.28 14.42
C LYS A 89 4.36 -13.07 14.44
N ASN A 90 5.51 -12.38 14.43
CA ASN A 90 6.81 -13.01 14.52
C ASN A 90 7.76 -12.16 15.35
N PHE A 91 8.52 -12.80 16.23
CA PHE A 91 9.55 -12.07 16.97
C PHE A 91 10.77 -11.88 16.08
N ASP A 92 11.11 -10.63 15.80
CA ASP A 92 12.29 -10.25 15.04
C ASP A 92 13.43 -9.90 15.99
N LYS A 93 14.57 -10.58 15.84
CA LYS A 93 15.75 -10.38 16.70
C LYS A 93 16.51 -9.08 16.39
N ASN A 94 16.44 -8.59 15.14
CA ASN A 94 17.11 -7.37 14.74
C ASN A 94 16.43 -6.16 15.38
N PHE A 95 15.10 -6.20 15.46
CA PHE A 95 14.32 -5.15 16.12
C PHE A 95 14.01 -5.44 17.58
N ASN A 96 14.32 -6.66 18.06
CA ASN A 96 14.00 -7.13 19.41
C ASN A 96 12.53 -6.89 19.78
N SER A 97 11.64 -7.13 18.81
CA SER A 97 10.21 -6.78 18.89
C SER A 97 9.34 -7.85 18.25
N GLU A 98 8.10 -8.00 18.73
CA GLU A 98 7.09 -8.81 18.03
C GLU A 98 6.54 -7.98 16.87
N LEU A 99 6.93 -8.36 15.65
CA LEU A 99 6.43 -7.74 14.43
C LEU A 99 5.09 -8.31 14.02
N LYS A 100 4.18 -7.42 13.60
CA LYS A 100 2.85 -7.77 13.10
C LYS A 100 2.72 -7.37 11.64
N TYR A 101 2.35 -8.33 10.78
CA TYR A 101 2.28 -8.12 9.34
C TYR A 101 1.20 -8.98 8.68
N TYR A 102 0.96 -8.71 7.40
CA TYR A 102 0.05 -9.41 6.51
C TYR A 102 0.80 -9.94 5.29
N GLU A 103 0.29 -11.05 4.76
CA GLU A 103 0.73 -11.68 3.51
C GLU A 103 -0.49 -11.88 2.61
N SER A 104 -0.25 -12.02 1.30
CA SER A 104 -1.28 -12.25 0.26
C SER A 104 -2.33 -11.14 0.12
N THR A 105 -3.16 -10.89 1.14
CA THR A 105 -4.18 -9.85 1.12
C THR A 105 -4.53 -9.35 2.52
N VAL A 106 -4.83 -8.07 2.62
CA VAL A 106 -5.47 -7.45 3.79
C VAL A 106 -6.34 -6.31 3.31
N ASP A 107 -7.50 -6.15 3.95
CA ASP A 107 -8.43 -5.07 3.67
C ASP A 107 -8.51 -4.11 4.85
N PHE A 108 -8.22 -2.84 4.60
CA PHE A 108 -8.28 -1.78 5.60
C PHE A 108 -9.59 -1.02 5.45
N VAL A 109 -10.43 -1.05 6.48
CA VAL A 109 -11.82 -0.57 6.41
C VAL A 109 -12.01 0.64 7.30
N GLN A 110 -12.33 1.78 6.68
CA GLN A 110 -12.73 3.01 7.38
C GLN A 110 -14.21 3.26 7.20
N LYS A 111 -14.97 3.24 8.31
CA LYS A 111 -16.37 3.70 8.31
C LYS A 111 -16.42 5.22 8.23
N VAL A 112 -17.30 5.73 7.38
CA VAL A 112 -17.53 7.18 7.23
C VAL A 112 -19.03 7.47 7.23
N THR A 113 -19.41 8.62 7.78
CA THR A 113 -20.75 9.20 7.64
C THR A 113 -20.73 10.36 6.68
N VAL A 114 -21.62 10.33 5.70
CA VAL A 114 -21.82 11.39 4.70
C VAL A 114 -23.01 12.26 5.11
N LYS A 115 -22.80 13.58 5.10
CA LYS A 115 -23.83 14.58 5.42
C LYS A 115 -24.55 15.03 4.14
N GLY A 116 -25.87 15.06 4.21
CA GLY A 116 -26.72 15.46 3.07
C GLY A 116 -26.83 14.39 1.98
N LYS A 117 -27.32 14.79 0.80
CA LYS A 117 -27.58 13.89 -0.33
C LYS A 117 -26.66 14.11 -1.53
N ALA A 118 -25.77 15.09 -1.46
CA ALA A 118 -24.85 15.41 -2.54
C ALA A 118 -23.77 14.33 -2.69
N ALA A 119 -23.38 14.04 -3.93
CA ALA A 119 -22.22 13.21 -4.19
C ALA A 119 -20.95 13.96 -3.74
N THR A 120 -20.04 13.24 -3.10
CA THR A 120 -18.74 13.76 -2.67
C THR A 120 -17.68 12.66 -2.76
N LYS A 121 -16.45 12.96 -2.35
CA LYS A 121 -15.34 12.00 -2.31
C LYS A 121 -14.73 11.93 -0.93
N VAL A 122 -14.40 10.72 -0.50
CA VAL A 122 -13.43 10.49 0.57
C VAL A 122 -12.06 10.43 -0.07
N LYS A 123 -11.14 11.28 0.37
CA LYS A 123 -9.76 11.34 -0.11
C LYS A 123 -8.80 11.12 1.03
N GLY A 124 -7.62 10.61 0.72
CA GLY A 124 -6.56 10.44 1.68
C GLY A 124 -5.34 9.79 1.06
N SER A 125 -4.44 9.36 1.92
CA SER A 125 -3.30 8.55 1.55
C SER A 125 -3.08 7.41 2.53
N VAL A 126 -2.48 6.34 2.02
CA VAL A 126 -1.93 5.24 2.80
C VAL A 126 -0.41 5.27 2.69
N GLU A 127 0.27 5.34 3.84
CA GLU A 127 1.71 5.24 3.96
C GLU A 127 2.03 3.86 4.51
N PHE A 128 2.93 3.12 3.86
CA PHE A 128 3.23 1.74 4.23
C PHE A 128 4.67 1.36 3.88
N MET A 129 5.15 0.30 4.53
CA MET A 129 6.45 -0.31 4.25
C MET A 129 6.28 -1.82 4.11
N VAL A 130 7.15 -2.42 3.29
CA VAL A 130 7.18 -3.87 3.07
C VAL A 130 8.59 -4.41 3.15
N CYS A 131 8.72 -5.63 3.62
CA CYS A 131 9.98 -6.38 3.58
C CYS A 131 9.74 -7.80 3.05
N ASP A 132 10.78 -8.39 2.50
CA ASP A 132 10.92 -9.82 2.28
C ASP A 132 12.02 -10.37 3.21
N ASP A 133 12.44 -11.62 3.00
CA ASP A 133 13.50 -12.28 3.79
C ASP A 133 14.90 -11.65 3.63
N HIS A 134 15.10 -10.78 2.64
CA HIS A 134 16.39 -10.24 2.26
C HIS A 134 16.51 -8.72 2.44
N GLN A 135 15.39 -7.99 2.31
CA GLN A 135 15.40 -6.54 2.23
C GLN A 135 14.07 -5.93 2.66
N CYS A 136 14.13 -4.63 2.98
CA CYS A 136 12.98 -3.77 3.18
C CYS A 136 12.99 -2.66 2.14
N LEU A 137 11.85 -2.44 1.48
CA LEU A 137 11.71 -1.31 0.57
C LEU A 137 11.46 -0.03 1.37
N PRO A 138 11.94 1.14 0.89
CA PRO A 138 11.59 2.42 1.50
C PRO A 138 10.07 2.59 1.64
N PRO A 139 9.58 3.29 2.69
CA PRO A 139 8.17 3.58 2.82
C PRO A 139 7.60 4.26 1.58
N LYS A 140 6.39 3.87 1.20
CA LYS A 140 5.67 4.42 0.05
C LYS A 140 4.35 4.99 0.51
N GLU A 141 3.98 6.12 -0.09
CA GLU A 141 2.67 6.73 0.07
C GLU A 141 1.85 6.56 -1.21
N VAL A 142 0.58 6.15 -1.07
CA VAL A 142 -0.38 6.03 -2.17
C VAL A 142 -1.62 6.84 -1.84
N GLU A 143 -1.92 7.82 -2.68
CA GLU A 143 -3.13 8.63 -2.57
C GLU A 143 -4.35 7.86 -3.11
N PHE A 144 -5.52 8.11 -2.53
CA PHE A 144 -6.78 7.56 -2.98
C PHE A 144 -7.91 8.59 -2.96
N ALA A 145 -8.90 8.36 -3.81
CA ALA A 145 -10.14 9.11 -3.83
C ALA A 145 -11.30 8.20 -4.23
N VAL A 146 -12.24 7.96 -3.31
CA VAL A 146 -13.43 7.13 -3.56
C VAL A 146 -14.70 7.98 -3.48
N SER A 147 -15.62 7.76 -4.41
CA SER A 147 -16.90 8.48 -4.43
C SER A 147 -17.87 7.91 -3.40
N VAL A 148 -18.53 8.79 -2.66
CA VAL A 148 -19.58 8.44 -1.68
C VAL A 148 -20.72 9.44 -1.77
N GLY A 149 -21.92 9.04 -1.33
CA GLY A 149 -23.11 9.86 -1.55
C GLY A 149 -23.51 9.94 -3.02
N GLY A 150 -24.45 10.84 -3.33
CA GLY A 150 -25.24 10.69 -4.55
C GLY A 150 -26.27 9.58 -4.38
N LYS A 151 -27.29 9.56 -5.25
CA LYS A 151 -28.50 8.73 -5.10
C LYS A 151 -28.19 7.26 -4.76
#